data_AF-A0A0D0ITT2-F1
#
_entry.id   AF-A0A0D0ITT2-F1
#
_cell.length_a   1.000
_cell.length_b   1.000
_cell.length_c   1.000
_cell.angle_alpha   90.00
_cell.angle_beta   90.00
_cell.angle_gamma   90.00
#
_symmetry.space_group_name_H-M   'P 1'
#
loop_
_entity.id
_entity.type
_entity.pdbx_description
1 polymer ?
#
loop_
_entity_poly.entity_id
_entity_poly.type
_entity_poly.pdbx_seq_one_letter_code
_entity_poly.pdbx_strand_id
1 'polypeptide(L)'
;MTDGNQQTASVTEKDQRPGGERTVLKNWEAGKTISSLTLRGYDLNKCFMSEPIPDRVFERMQGKSYKKGCTVSRESLRYVKVLHWNDKGKICLGELVCHKSIANDLVEIFKTLFAKKYPIERMVLIDNYDADDLKSMEANNTSCFNFRYVAGTKVPSNHSYGKAIDLNPLYNPYVRKGANGKKTVSPLSARRYADRSKDFKYKIDRNDLAYKEFRKRGFTWGGGWKRSQDYQHFEKK
;
A
#
# COMPACT_ATOMS: atom_id res chain seq x y z
N MET A 1 -29.86 -17.71 -58.43
CA MET A 1 -30.74 -18.16 -57.33
C MET A 1 -29.82 -18.72 -56.25
N THR A 2 -29.45 -17.83 -55.31
CA THR A 2 -29.81 -17.85 -53.87
C THR A 2 -28.82 -18.71 -53.08
N ASP A 3 -27.82 -18.09 -52.45
CA ASP A 3 -27.85 -17.39 -51.14
C ASP A 3 -27.59 -18.36 -49.99
N GLY A 4 -26.75 -17.95 -49.02
CA GLY A 4 -26.72 -18.62 -47.72
C GLY A 4 -25.44 -18.51 -46.90
N ASN A 5 -25.03 -17.29 -46.58
CA ASN A 5 -24.11 -16.98 -45.50
C ASN A 5 -24.67 -17.46 -44.13
N GLN A 6 -23.87 -18.07 -43.26
CA GLN A 6 -24.11 -18.01 -41.81
C GLN A 6 -22.81 -18.05 -40.98
N GLN A 7 -22.37 -16.84 -40.72
CA GLN A 7 -21.68 -16.30 -39.57
C GLN A 7 -21.99 -17.01 -38.23
N THR A 8 -20.93 -17.33 -37.46
CA THR A 8 -20.99 -17.28 -35.99
C THR A 8 -19.88 -16.36 -35.50
N ALA A 9 -20.29 -15.20 -35.00
CA ALA A 9 -19.44 -14.24 -34.31
C ALA A 9 -19.54 -14.41 -32.78
N SER A 10 -18.54 -13.84 -32.10
CA SER A 10 -18.42 -13.48 -30.67
C SER A 10 -17.40 -14.33 -29.91
N VAL A 11 -16.42 -13.77 -29.22
CA VAL A 11 -16.38 -12.46 -28.54
C VAL A 11 -15.13 -11.67 -28.93
N THR A 12 -15.35 -10.47 -29.48
CA THR A 12 -14.30 -9.49 -29.76
C THR A 12 -13.72 -8.92 -28.46
N GLU A 13 -12.39 -8.95 -28.33
CA GLU A 13 -11.61 -7.99 -27.53
C GLU A 13 -11.90 -6.56 -28.04
N LYS A 14 -12.99 -5.95 -27.58
CA LYS A 14 -13.26 -4.54 -27.85
C LYS A 14 -13.18 -3.73 -26.56
N ASP A 15 -12.27 -2.76 -26.65
CA ASP A 15 -12.16 -1.51 -25.90
C ASP A 15 -11.15 -1.40 -24.73
N GLN A 16 -9.89 -1.80 -24.96
CA GLN A 16 -8.73 -1.20 -24.27
C GLN A 16 -8.05 -0.17 -25.17
N ARG A 17 -8.74 0.91 -25.53
CA ARG A 17 -8.06 2.06 -26.16
C ARG A 17 -7.18 2.75 -25.10
N PRO A 18 -5.90 3.09 -25.40
CA PRO A 18 -5.01 3.80 -24.48
C PRO A 18 -5.57 5.11 -23.92
N GLY A 19 -6.60 5.70 -24.56
CA GLY A 19 -7.24 6.94 -24.13
C GLY A 19 -7.88 6.85 -22.74
N GLY A 20 -8.60 5.76 -22.42
CA GLY A 20 -9.26 5.60 -21.12
C GLY A 20 -8.28 5.41 -19.97
N GLU A 21 -7.28 4.55 -20.17
CA GLU A 21 -6.23 4.31 -19.17
C GLU A 21 -5.32 5.54 -18.95
N ARG A 22 -5.12 6.38 -19.98
CA ARG A 22 -4.41 7.65 -19.83
C ARG A 22 -5.19 8.64 -18.96
N THR A 23 -6.52 8.61 -18.98
CA THR A 23 -7.35 9.42 -18.07
C THR A 23 -7.21 8.94 -16.62
N VAL A 24 -7.19 7.62 -16.39
CA VAL A 24 -6.91 7.01 -15.08
C VAL A 24 -5.57 7.49 -14.51
N LEU A 25 -4.53 7.54 -15.34
CA LEU A 25 -3.21 8.09 -14.95
C LEU A 25 -3.26 9.59 -14.64
N LYS A 26 -3.96 10.39 -15.46
CA LYS A 26 -4.08 11.84 -15.25
C LYS A 26 -4.82 12.18 -13.95
N ASN A 27 -5.90 11.48 -13.66
CA ASN A 27 -6.72 11.70 -12.46
C ASN A 27 -6.14 11.00 -11.21
N TRP A 28 -5.21 10.06 -11.42
CA TRP A 28 -4.64 9.19 -10.41
C TRP A 28 -5.72 8.44 -9.60
N GLU A 29 -6.49 7.59 -10.26
CA GLU A 29 -7.50 6.75 -9.61
C GLU A 29 -6.85 5.52 -8.97
N ALA A 30 -6.38 5.66 -7.72
CA ALA A 30 -5.73 4.57 -7.01
C ALA A 30 -6.61 3.31 -6.89
N GLY A 31 -5.98 2.13 -6.94
CA GLY A 31 -6.63 0.83 -6.98
C GLY A 31 -7.08 0.39 -8.38
N LYS A 32 -7.13 1.29 -9.36
CA LYS A 32 -7.35 0.91 -10.77
C LYS A 32 -6.09 0.26 -11.35
N THR A 33 -6.30 -0.58 -12.35
CA THR A 33 -5.22 -1.20 -13.13
C THR A 33 -5.02 -0.51 -14.46
N ILE A 34 -3.79 -0.53 -14.97
CA ILE A 34 -3.46 -0.08 -16.33
C ILE A 34 -2.64 -1.14 -17.05
N SER A 35 -2.68 -1.13 -18.38
CA SER A 35 -1.82 -1.99 -19.20
C SER A 35 -0.38 -1.45 -19.26
N SER A 36 0.59 -2.34 -19.51
CA SER A 36 1.95 -1.93 -19.83
C SER A 36 2.03 -1.12 -21.14
N LEU A 37 1.06 -1.29 -22.05
CA LEU A 37 0.99 -0.53 -23.30
C LEU A 37 0.73 0.95 -23.02
N THR A 38 -0.12 1.27 -22.04
CA THR A 38 -0.40 2.65 -21.63
C THR A 38 0.83 3.36 -21.06
N LEU A 39 1.73 2.62 -20.40
CA LEU A 39 3.00 3.18 -19.92
C LEU A 39 4.03 3.41 -21.04
N ARG A 40 3.87 2.81 -22.22
CA ARG A 40 4.79 3.05 -23.34
C ARG A 40 4.70 4.52 -23.79
N GLY A 41 5.82 5.22 -23.72
CA GLY A 41 5.89 6.65 -24.02
C GLY A 41 5.20 7.54 -22.98
N TYR A 42 4.85 7.00 -21.81
CA TYR A 42 4.46 7.80 -20.65
C TYR A 42 5.68 8.09 -19.78
N ASP A 43 5.78 9.30 -19.25
CA ASP A 43 6.84 9.66 -18.33
C ASP A 43 6.64 8.97 -16.99
N LEU A 44 7.42 7.92 -16.72
CA LEU A 44 7.33 7.15 -15.47
C LEU A 44 7.64 7.99 -14.23
N ASN A 45 8.34 9.12 -14.35
CA ASN A 45 8.56 10.01 -13.20
C ASN A 45 7.25 10.66 -12.75
N LYS A 46 6.26 10.79 -13.63
CA LYS A 46 4.89 11.22 -13.26
C LYS A 46 4.10 10.15 -12.51
N CYS A 47 4.58 8.91 -12.52
CA CYS A 47 3.98 7.78 -11.84
C CYS A 47 4.66 7.43 -10.51
N PHE A 48 5.80 8.07 -10.19
CA PHE A 48 6.57 7.88 -8.97
C PHE A 48 6.98 9.25 -8.44
N MET A 49 6.10 9.87 -7.65
CA MET A 49 6.30 11.23 -7.18
C MET A 49 5.64 11.48 -5.82
N SER A 50 6.05 12.58 -5.19
CA SER A 50 5.39 13.15 -4.03
C SER A 50 5.06 14.61 -4.26
N GLU A 51 3.91 15.06 -3.75
CA GLU A 51 3.42 16.43 -3.88
C GLU A 51 2.75 16.90 -2.58
N PRO A 52 2.57 18.22 -2.35
CA PRO A 52 1.68 18.70 -1.30
C PRO A 52 0.30 18.02 -1.44
N ILE A 53 -0.35 17.69 -0.32
CA ILE A 53 -1.66 17.01 -0.36
C ILE A 53 -2.65 17.90 -1.12
N PRO A 54 -3.25 17.46 -2.24
CA PRO A 54 -4.29 18.22 -2.94
C PRO A 54 -5.58 18.33 -2.11
N ASP A 55 -6.38 19.38 -2.30
CA ASP A 55 -7.61 19.59 -1.50
C ASP A 55 -8.56 18.40 -1.55
N ARG A 56 -8.82 17.85 -2.75
CA ARG A 56 -9.65 16.64 -2.93
C ARG A 56 -9.15 15.43 -2.14
N VAL A 57 -7.84 15.33 -1.90
CA VAL A 57 -7.25 14.23 -1.12
C VAL A 57 -7.40 14.54 0.36
N PHE A 58 -7.14 15.78 0.77
CA PHE A 58 -7.31 16.20 2.15
C PHE A 58 -8.76 16.08 2.61
N GLU A 59 -9.73 16.45 1.78
CA GLU A 59 -11.17 16.25 2.04
C GLU A 59 -11.52 14.78 2.33
N ARG A 60 -10.94 13.83 1.59
CA ARG A 60 -11.11 12.38 1.85
C ARG A 60 -10.57 11.98 3.22
N MET A 61 -9.55 12.67 3.73
CA MET A 61 -8.90 12.36 5.02
C MET A 61 -9.64 12.91 6.23
N GLN A 62 -10.40 14.00 6.05
CA GLN A 62 -11.05 14.73 7.14
C GLN A 62 -12.03 13.84 7.91
N GLY A 63 -11.89 13.82 9.23
CA GLY A 63 -12.72 13.00 10.12
C GLY A 63 -12.36 11.51 10.14
N LYS A 64 -11.44 11.07 9.26
CA LYS A 64 -11.01 9.68 9.11
C LYS A 64 -9.55 9.52 9.57
N SER A 65 -8.58 9.49 8.65
CA SER A 65 -7.16 9.40 8.99
C SER A 65 -6.62 10.72 9.54
N TYR A 66 -7.28 11.84 9.23
CA TYR A 66 -7.03 13.16 9.80
C TYR A 66 -8.21 13.57 10.71
N LYS A 67 -8.13 13.18 11.98
CA LYS A 67 -9.19 13.44 12.98
C LYS A 67 -9.04 14.81 13.65
N LYS A 68 -10.10 15.26 14.31
CA LYS A 68 -10.03 16.41 15.24
C LYS A 68 -8.93 16.15 16.28
N GLY A 69 -8.04 17.13 16.47
CA GLY A 69 -6.89 17.00 17.37
C GLY A 69 -5.67 16.32 16.75
N CYS A 70 -5.65 16.07 15.43
CA CYS A 70 -4.41 15.70 14.74
C CYS A 70 -3.35 16.78 14.96
N THR A 71 -2.20 16.39 15.51
CA THR A 71 -1.11 17.30 15.85
C THR A 71 -0.13 17.53 14.70
N VAL A 72 -0.32 16.84 13.57
CA VAL A 72 0.55 16.96 12.40
C VAL A 72 -0.12 17.88 11.40
N SER A 73 0.58 18.92 10.98
CA SER A 73 0.06 19.86 9.99
C SER A 73 -0.02 19.22 8.61
N ARG A 74 -1.00 19.64 7.79
CA ARG A 74 -1.15 19.20 6.39
C ARG A 74 0.12 19.45 5.58
N GLU A 75 0.81 20.57 5.83
CA GLU A 75 2.05 20.99 5.14
C GLU A 75 3.25 20.08 5.47
N SER A 76 3.18 19.37 6.60
CA SER A 76 4.18 18.37 7.00
C SER A 76 3.98 17.04 6.30
N LEU A 77 2.82 16.83 5.66
CA LEU A 77 2.48 15.61 4.95
C LEU A 77 2.61 15.80 3.42
N ARG A 78 2.78 14.68 2.72
CA ARG A 78 2.87 14.60 1.26
C ARG A 78 1.95 13.50 0.76
N TYR A 79 1.31 13.75 -0.38
CA TYR A 79 0.63 12.74 -1.15
C TYR A 79 1.65 12.08 -2.08
N VAL A 80 1.74 10.75 -2.02
CA VAL A 80 2.69 9.94 -2.78
C VAL A 80 1.91 9.10 -3.78
N LYS A 81 2.35 9.18 -5.04
CA LYS A 81 1.82 8.43 -6.18
C LYS A 81 2.88 7.45 -6.64
N VAL A 82 2.55 6.15 -6.67
CA VAL A 82 3.46 5.08 -7.10
C VAL A 82 2.71 4.02 -7.90
N LEU A 83 3.37 3.33 -8.82
CA LEU A 83 2.82 2.09 -9.40
C LEU A 83 3.27 0.88 -8.59
N HIS A 84 2.44 -0.16 -8.57
CA HIS A 84 2.79 -1.46 -7.98
C HIS A 84 2.24 -2.62 -8.82
N TRP A 85 2.75 -3.83 -8.58
CA TRP A 85 2.22 -5.06 -9.18
C TRP A 85 1.42 -5.82 -8.13
N ASN A 86 0.21 -6.27 -8.45
CA ASN A 86 -0.50 -7.24 -7.60
C ASN A 86 -0.05 -8.68 -7.90
N ASP A 87 -0.56 -9.67 -7.15
CA ASP A 87 -0.20 -11.09 -7.34
C ASP A 87 -0.64 -11.66 -8.69
N LYS A 88 -1.63 -11.04 -9.33
CA LYS A 88 -2.10 -11.38 -10.68
C LYS A 88 -1.20 -10.77 -11.76
N GLY A 89 -0.12 -10.09 -11.40
CA GLY A 89 0.79 -9.46 -12.34
C GLY A 89 0.15 -8.30 -13.10
N LYS A 90 -0.82 -7.59 -12.51
CA LYS A 90 -1.38 -6.35 -13.08
C LYS A 90 -0.70 -5.13 -12.48
N ILE A 91 -0.47 -4.10 -13.30
CA ILE A 91 0.01 -2.80 -12.85
C ILE A 91 -1.16 -2.06 -12.22
N CYS A 92 -0.99 -1.65 -10.97
CA CYS A 92 -1.96 -0.91 -10.19
C CYS A 92 -1.43 0.49 -9.86
N LEU A 93 -2.33 1.48 -9.84
CA LEU A 93 -2.03 2.79 -9.28
C LEU A 93 -2.15 2.73 -7.76
N GLY A 94 -1.07 3.10 -7.07
CA GLY A 94 -0.99 3.19 -5.62
C GLY A 94 -0.99 4.62 -5.12
N GLU A 95 -1.53 4.84 -3.93
CA GLU A 95 -1.47 6.13 -3.24
C GLU A 95 -1.13 5.97 -1.76
N LEU A 96 -0.37 6.93 -1.22
CA LEU A 96 -0.05 7.02 0.21
C LEU A 96 -0.08 8.49 0.65
N VAL A 97 -0.34 8.70 1.94
CA VAL A 97 0.01 9.96 2.62
C VAL A 97 1.08 9.65 3.64
N CYS A 98 2.16 10.43 3.66
CA CYS A 98 3.29 10.26 4.55
C CYS A 98 3.89 11.61 4.96
N HIS A 99 4.80 11.61 5.92
CA HIS A 99 5.55 12.80 6.30
C HIS A 99 6.56 13.19 5.21
N LYS A 100 6.73 14.49 4.97
CA LYS A 100 7.66 15.01 3.95
C LYS A 100 9.10 14.50 4.09
N SER A 101 9.53 14.16 5.32
CA SER A 101 10.88 13.64 5.59
C SER A 101 11.12 12.22 5.08
N ILE A 102 10.07 11.45 4.77
CA ILE A 102 10.20 10.08 4.24
C ILE A 102 9.59 9.93 2.84
N ALA A 103 8.99 10.99 2.28
CA ALA A 103 8.27 10.93 1.01
C ALA A 103 9.16 10.48 -0.17
N ASN A 104 10.35 11.09 -0.29
CA ASN A 104 11.30 10.71 -1.34
C ASN A 104 11.82 9.28 -1.15
N ASP A 105 12.04 8.84 0.09
CA ASP A 105 12.45 7.47 0.36
C ASP A 105 11.39 6.47 -0.12
N LEU A 106 10.11 6.71 0.21
CA LEU A 106 9.02 5.84 -0.21
C LEU A 106 8.87 5.81 -1.74
N VAL A 107 8.97 6.96 -2.42
CA VAL A 107 8.96 7.02 -3.90
C VAL A 107 10.06 6.13 -4.49
N GLU A 108 11.30 6.24 -4.00
CA GLU A 108 12.42 5.47 -4.52
C GLU A 108 12.35 3.97 -4.16
N ILE A 109 11.83 3.64 -2.98
CA ILE A 109 11.56 2.25 -2.59
C ILE A 109 10.55 1.65 -3.57
N PHE A 110 9.38 2.27 -3.74
CA PHE A 110 8.33 1.70 -4.59
C PHE A 110 8.71 1.69 -6.07
N LYS A 111 9.51 2.65 -6.53
CA LYS A 111 10.11 2.62 -7.88
C LYS A 111 10.99 1.37 -8.07
N THR A 112 11.82 1.06 -7.07
CA THR A 112 12.68 -0.14 -7.09
C THR A 112 11.85 -1.43 -7.02
N LEU A 113 10.87 -1.49 -6.12
CA LEU A 113 9.97 -2.62 -5.97
C LEU A 113 9.18 -2.88 -7.26
N PHE A 114 8.65 -1.82 -7.88
CA PHE A 114 7.94 -1.92 -9.15
C PHE A 114 8.82 -2.43 -10.29
N ALA A 115 10.04 -1.90 -10.41
CA ALA A 115 11.00 -2.35 -11.43
C ALA A 115 11.37 -3.83 -11.29
N LYS A 116 11.36 -4.35 -10.05
CA LYS A 116 11.59 -5.77 -9.74
C LYS A 116 10.33 -6.62 -9.70
N LYS A 117 9.17 -6.08 -10.10
CA LYS A 117 7.86 -6.74 -10.06
C LYS A 117 7.52 -7.33 -8.68
N TYR A 118 7.96 -6.66 -7.62
CA TYR A 118 7.66 -7.07 -6.24
C TYR A 118 6.15 -6.97 -5.98
N PRO A 119 5.52 -8.01 -5.41
CA PRO A 119 4.08 -8.07 -5.29
C PRO A 119 3.57 -7.23 -4.10
N ILE A 120 2.65 -6.32 -4.38
CA ILE A 120 1.88 -5.54 -3.41
C ILE A 120 0.42 -5.65 -3.82
N GLU A 121 -0.42 -6.17 -2.94
CA GLU A 121 -1.81 -6.47 -3.30
C GLU A 121 -2.62 -5.23 -3.59
N ARG A 122 -2.52 -4.24 -2.70
CA ARG A 122 -3.30 -3.01 -2.75
C ARG A 122 -2.56 -1.89 -2.06
N MET A 123 -2.74 -0.68 -2.57
CA MET A 123 -2.24 0.55 -1.97
C MET A 123 -3.20 1.69 -2.25
N VAL A 124 -4.22 1.81 -1.40
CA VAL A 124 -5.17 2.93 -1.40
C VAL A 124 -5.13 3.62 -0.04
N LEU A 125 -5.59 4.87 0.05
CA LEU A 125 -5.64 5.54 1.35
C LEU A 125 -6.49 4.74 2.33
N ILE A 126 -6.04 4.73 3.59
CA ILE A 126 -6.78 4.07 4.68
C ILE A 126 -8.17 4.69 4.89
N ASP A 127 -8.39 5.90 4.40
CA ASP A 127 -9.68 6.60 4.37
C ASP A 127 -10.75 5.89 3.55
N ASN A 128 -10.36 5.05 2.59
CA ASN A 128 -11.28 4.16 1.88
C ASN A 128 -11.86 3.06 2.79
N TYR A 129 -11.28 2.89 3.98
CA TYR A 129 -11.71 1.98 5.05
C TYR A 129 -12.15 2.75 6.29
N ASP A 130 -12.52 4.03 6.16
CA ASP A 130 -12.90 4.91 7.28
C ASP A 130 -11.81 5.04 8.36
N ALA A 131 -10.54 4.88 7.97
CA ALA A 131 -9.39 4.83 8.87
C ALA A 131 -9.42 3.70 9.92
N ASP A 132 -10.17 2.63 9.63
CA ASP A 132 -10.20 1.38 10.39
C ASP A 132 -9.01 0.50 9.97
N ASP A 133 -8.03 0.38 10.88
CA ASP A 133 -6.83 -0.44 10.65
C ASP A 133 -7.21 -1.90 10.38
N LEU A 134 -8.18 -2.47 11.10
CA LEU A 134 -8.49 -3.90 10.98
C LEU A 134 -9.06 -4.19 9.59
N LYS A 135 -10.03 -3.40 9.12
CA LYS A 135 -10.60 -3.54 7.77
C LYS A 135 -9.53 -3.37 6.70
N SER A 136 -8.63 -2.40 6.86
CA SER A 136 -7.55 -2.15 5.90
C SER A 136 -6.54 -3.30 5.86
N MET A 137 -6.16 -3.82 7.03
CA MET A 137 -5.24 -4.94 7.15
C MET A 137 -5.83 -6.23 6.57
N GLU A 138 -7.11 -6.51 6.83
CA GLU A 138 -7.81 -7.68 6.28
C GLU A 138 -7.93 -7.62 4.76
N ALA A 139 -8.10 -6.41 4.21
CA ALA A 139 -8.05 -6.17 2.77
C ALA A 139 -6.63 -6.18 2.17
N ASN A 140 -5.61 -6.52 2.98
CA ASN A 140 -4.20 -6.55 2.60
C ASN A 140 -3.70 -5.23 2.00
N ASN A 141 -4.23 -4.10 2.49
CA ASN A 141 -3.90 -2.77 1.99
C ASN A 141 -2.59 -2.26 2.60
N THR A 142 -1.66 -1.89 1.74
CA THR A 142 -0.45 -1.16 2.15
C THR A 142 -0.81 0.28 2.46
N SER A 143 -0.49 0.77 3.66
CA SER A 143 -0.89 2.11 4.12
C SER A 143 0.16 2.76 5.04
N CYS A 144 0.15 4.10 5.12
CA CYS A 144 1.14 4.90 5.84
C CYS A 144 0.50 5.80 6.91
N PHE A 145 0.05 7.00 6.57
CA PHE A 145 -0.55 7.91 7.56
C PHE A 145 -1.91 7.43 8.07
N ASN A 146 -2.05 7.35 9.39
CA ASN A 146 -3.32 7.21 10.11
C ASN A 146 -3.18 7.85 11.50
N PHE A 147 -3.87 8.96 11.76
CA PHE A 147 -3.87 9.57 13.09
C PHE A 147 -4.71 8.75 14.09
N ARG A 148 -4.01 8.12 15.03
CA ARG A 148 -4.54 7.21 16.04
C ARG A 148 -3.55 7.02 17.19
N TYR A 149 -4.05 6.52 18.31
CA TYR A 149 -3.19 6.10 19.41
C TYR A 149 -2.87 4.61 19.31
N VAL A 150 -1.75 4.20 19.89
CA VAL A 150 -1.45 2.77 20.07
C VAL A 150 -2.54 2.17 20.97
N ALA A 151 -3.08 1.01 20.56
CA ALA A 151 -4.23 0.38 21.21
C ALA A 151 -4.04 0.24 22.73
N GLY A 152 -5.00 0.76 23.50
CA GLY A 152 -4.97 0.74 24.96
C GLY A 152 -4.05 1.78 25.61
N THR A 153 -3.53 2.75 24.86
CA THR A 153 -2.63 3.81 25.37
C THR A 153 -3.06 5.19 24.88
N LYS A 154 -2.42 6.24 25.43
CA LYS A 154 -2.51 7.63 24.94
C LYS A 154 -1.30 8.05 24.10
N VAL A 155 -0.45 7.10 23.70
CA VAL A 155 0.75 7.37 22.91
C VAL A 155 0.37 7.34 21.42
N PRO A 156 0.62 8.42 20.65
CA PRO A 156 0.37 8.40 19.21
C PRO A 156 1.19 7.30 18.53
N SER A 157 0.58 6.63 17.55
CA SER A 157 1.30 5.67 16.71
C SER A 157 2.30 6.38 15.80
N ASN A 158 3.36 5.71 15.37
CA ASN A 158 4.25 6.28 14.34
C ASN A 158 3.54 6.50 12.99
N HIS A 159 2.45 5.78 12.73
CA HIS A 159 1.54 6.07 11.61
C HIS A 159 0.89 7.46 11.72
N SER A 160 0.69 7.96 12.94
CA SER A 160 0.09 9.28 13.18
C SER A 160 1.01 10.44 12.86
N TYR A 161 2.32 10.17 12.77
CA TYR A 161 3.30 11.12 12.29
C TYR A 161 3.54 10.99 10.78
N GLY A 162 2.90 10.03 10.10
CA GLY A 162 3.19 9.71 8.70
C GLY A 162 4.60 9.16 8.48
N LYS A 163 5.21 8.58 9.53
CA LYS A 163 6.60 8.11 9.55
C LYS A 163 6.73 6.57 9.56
N ALA A 164 5.59 5.89 9.51
CA ALA A 164 5.52 4.43 9.43
C ALA A 164 4.65 3.97 8.27
N ILE A 165 4.93 2.77 7.76
CA ILE A 165 4.20 2.14 6.66
C ILE A 165 4.07 0.65 6.93
N ASP A 166 2.89 0.11 6.66
CA ASP A 166 2.59 -1.31 6.76
C ASP A 166 2.47 -1.91 5.35
N LEU A 167 3.24 -2.97 5.06
CA LEU A 167 3.25 -3.66 3.77
C LEU A 167 2.52 -5.00 3.81
N ASN A 168 1.57 -5.19 2.89
CA ASN A 168 0.76 -6.42 2.76
C ASN A 168 0.35 -7.02 4.13
N PRO A 169 -0.42 -6.27 4.96
CA PRO A 169 -0.73 -6.65 6.34
C PRO A 169 -1.29 -8.05 6.57
N LEU A 170 -2.15 -8.53 5.66
CA LEU A 170 -2.80 -9.83 5.81
C LEU A 170 -1.77 -10.97 5.83
N TYR A 171 -0.65 -10.83 5.12
CA TYR A 171 0.41 -11.83 5.03
C TYR A 171 1.58 -11.56 5.98
N ASN A 172 1.64 -10.36 6.55
CA ASN A 172 2.69 -9.93 7.47
C ASN A 172 2.08 -9.40 8.78
N PRO A 173 1.38 -10.26 9.54
CA PRO A 173 0.59 -9.79 10.68
C PRO A 173 1.43 -9.28 11.84
N TYR A 174 0.77 -8.53 12.71
CA TYR A 174 1.24 -8.32 14.08
C TYR A 174 1.06 -9.60 14.91
N VAL A 175 2.10 -10.01 15.63
CA VAL A 175 2.13 -11.19 16.51
C VAL A 175 2.69 -10.80 17.88
N ARG A 176 1.84 -10.86 18.91
CA ARG A 176 2.24 -10.65 20.30
C ARG A 176 2.36 -11.97 21.04
N LYS A 177 3.46 -12.18 21.74
CA LYS A 177 3.64 -13.32 22.65
C LYS A 177 3.37 -12.86 24.09
N GLY A 178 2.30 -13.37 24.69
CA GLY A 178 1.97 -13.15 26.10
C GLY A 178 2.93 -13.85 27.05
N ALA A 179 2.90 -13.47 28.34
CA ALA A 179 3.75 -14.05 29.38
C ALA A 179 3.52 -15.56 29.56
N ASN A 180 2.29 -16.03 29.34
CA ASN A 180 1.90 -17.45 29.35
C ASN A 180 2.25 -18.21 28.06
N GLY A 181 2.99 -17.59 27.13
CA GLY A 181 3.34 -18.19 25.84
C GLY A 181 2.24 -18.14 24.77
N LYS A 182 1.00 -17.72 25.11
CA LYS A 182 -0.10 -17.57 24.14
C LYS A 182 0.25 -16.50 23.11
N LYS A 183 0.06 -16.80 21.83
CA LYS A 183 0.21 -15.86 20.73
C LYS A 183 -1.11 -15.20 20.40
N THR A 184 -1.12 -13.87 20.30
CA THR A 184 -2.21 -13.09 19.71
C THR A 184 -1.76 -12.60 18.35
N VAL A 185 -2.60 -12.76 17.33
CA VAL A 185 -2.32 -12.35 15.94
C VAL A 185 -3.35 -11.32 15.52
N SER A 186 -2.91 -10.25 14.84
CA SER A 186 -3.77 -9.22 14.25
C SER A 186 -3.35 -8.95 12.80
N PRO A 187 -4.28 -8.99 11.83
CA PRO A 187 -5.69 -9.37 11.98
C PRO A 187 -5.84 -10.87 12.31
N LEU A 188 -6.97 -11.28 12.88
CA LEU A 188 -7.21 -12.69 13.24
C LEU A 188 -7.19 -13.61 12.01
N SER A 189 -7.70 -13.11 10.87
CA SER A 189 -7.68 -13.80 9.57
C SER A 189 -6.26 -14.13 9.08
N ALA A 190 -5.24 -13.39 9.55
CA ALA A 190 -3.84 -13.61 9.21
C ALA A 190 -3.14 -14.69 10.07
N ARG A 191 -3.85 -15.36 10.99
CA ARG A 191 -3.27 -16.34 11.93
C ARG A 191 -2.39 -17.39 11.26
N ARG A 192 -2.75 -17.86 10.06
CA ARG A 192 -1.96 -18.84 9.29
C ARG A 192 -0.56 -18.32 8.88
N TYR A 193 -0.39 -17.00 8.73
CA TYR A 193 0.87 -16.37 8.31
C TYR A 193 1.77 -15.98 9.50
N ALA A 194 1.32 -16.22 10.73
CA ALA A 194 2.14 -16.05 11.94
C ALA A 194 3.19 -17.16 12.11
N ASP A 195 2.99 -18.32 11.48
CA ASP A 195 4.03 -19.34 11.35
C ASP A 195 4.98 -18.97 10.22
N ARG A 196 6.05 -18.27 10.58
CA ARG A 196 7.09 -17.81 9.65
C ARG A 196 8.01 -18.93 9.15
N SER A 197 7.87 -20.18 9.62
CA SER A 197 8.63 -21.31 9.06
C SER A 197 8.09 -21.74 7.68
N LYS A 198 6.83 -21.41 7.38
CA LYS A 198 6.19 -21.74 6.11
C LYS A 198 6.63 -20.79 5.00
N ASP A 199 6.54 -21.28 3.77
CA ASP A 199 6.65 -20.47 2.58
C ASP A 199 5.27 -20.02 2.10
N PHE A 200 5.16 -18.76 1.70
CA PHE A 200 3.94 -18.15 1.18
C PHE A 200 4.26 -16.80 0.52
N LYS A 201 3.39 -16.37 -0.38
CA LYS A 201 3.51 -15.09 -1.08
C LYS A 201 3.51 -13.88 -0.14
N TYR A 202 4.13 -12.78 -0.59
CA TYR A 202 4.26 -11.49 0.11
C TYR A 202 5.04 -11.52 1.43
N LYS A 203 5.66 -12.65 1.78
CA LYS A 203 6.36 -12.86 3.04
C LYS A 203 7.56 -11.92 3.17
N ILE A 204 7.53 -11.03 4.15
CA ILE A 204 8.69 -10.18 4.49
C ILE A 204 9.58 -10.90 5.51
N ASP A 205 10.83 -11.13 5.15
CA ASP A 205 11.88 -11.57 6.06
C ASP A 205 13.19 -10.80 5.80
N ARG A 206 14.30 -11.20 6.43
CA ARG A 206 15.58 -10.48 6.30
C ARG A 206 16.24 -10.62 4.94
N ASN A 207 15.82 -11.59 4.13
CA ASN A 207 16.30 -11.80 2.78
C ASN A 207 15.40 -11.12 1.73
N ASP A 208 14.19 -10.74 2.12
CA ASP A 208 13.20 -10.08 1.26
C ASP A 208 13.68 -8.74 0.69
N LEU A 209 13.25 -8.43 -0.54
CA LEU A 209 13.63 -7.21 -1.24
C LEU A 209 13.08 -5.95 -0.55
N ALA A 210 11.83 -5.95 -0.10
CA ALA A 210 11.26 -4.80 0.58
C ALA A 210 12.03 -4.52 1.87
N TYR A 211 12.31 -5.56 2.67
CA TYR A 211 13.15 -5.40 3.85
C TYR A 211 14.48 -4.70 3.53
N LYS A 212 15.20 -5.17 2.52
CA LYS A 212 16.50 -4.59 2.11
C LYS A 212 16.36 -3.12 1.68
N GLU A 213 15.37 -2.78 0.87
CA GLU A 213 15.17 -1.42 0.37
C GLU A 213 14.78 -0.42 1.47
N PHE A 214 13.94 -0.85 2.42
CA PHE A 214 13.59 -0.06 3.60
C PHE A 214 14.80 0.13 4.53
N ARG A 215 15.54 -0.94 4.83
CA ARG A 215 16.74 -0.87 5.68
C ARG A 215 17.83 0.01 5.08
N LYS A 216 18.06 -0.07 3.77
CA LYS A 216 19.01 0.77 3.03
C LYS A 216 18.76 2.26 3.22
N ARG A 217 17.50 2.66 3.43
CA ARG A 217 17.08 4.05 3.65
C ARG A 217 16.87 4.41 5.12
N GLY A 218 17.33 3.57 6.04
CA GLY A 218 17.34 3.87 7.48
C GLY A 218 16.03 3.58 8.22
N PHE A 219 15.05 2.92 7.58
CA PHE A 219 13.86 2.44 8.30
C PHE A 219 14.23 1.27 9.20
N THR A 220 13.60 1.17 10.36
CA THR A 220 13.58 -0.03 11.19
C THR A 220 12.40 -0.92 10.78
N TRP A 221 12.46 -2.20 11.16
CA TRP A 221 11.42 -3.18 10.81
C TRP A 221 10.85 -3.84 12.05
N GLY A 222 9.53 -3.81 12.20
CA GLY A 222 8.79 -4.33 13.35
C GLY A 222 8.84 -5.85 13.48
N GLY A 223 9.06 -6.57 12.37
CA GLY A 223 9.21 -8.03 12.39
C GLY A 223 10.45 -8.52 13.15
N GLY A 224 11.40 -7.62 13.45
CA GLY A 224 12.58 -7.90 14.27
C GLY A 224 12.37 -7.76 15.78
N TRP A 225 11.20 -7.28 16.25
CA TRP A 225 10.94 -7.09 17.68
C TRP A 225 10.79 -8.43 18.43
N LYS A 226 11.10 -8.46 19.73
CA LYS A 226 11.16 -9.74 20.49
C LYS A 226 9.81 -10.28 20.94
N ARG A 227 8.91 -9.41 21.40
CA ARG A 227 7.63 -9.79 22.06
C ARG A 227 6.38 -9.42 21.27
N SER A 228 6.52 -8.53 20.30
CA SER A 228 5.42 -7.86 19.59
C SER A 228 5.75 -7.75 18.10
N GLN A 229 6.23 -8.82 17.48
CA GLN A 229 6.65 -8.81 16.07
C GLN A 229 5.57 -8.21 15.18
N ASP A 230 5.88 -7.13 14.48
CA ASP A 230 4.97 -6.48 13.55
C ASP A 230 5.52 -6.60 12.13
N TYR A 231 5.24 -7.72 11.45
CA TYR A 231 5.95 -8.09 10.22
C TYR A 231 5.69 -7.13 9.05
N GLN A 232 4.53 -6.48 9.04
CA GLN A 232 4.13 -5.47 8.06
C GLN A 232 4.90 -4.15 8.23
N HIS A 233 5.36 -3.88 9.45
CA HIS A 233 5.64 -2.52 9.89
C HIS A 233 7.07 -2.07 9.63
N PHE A 234 7.22 -0.92 8.97
CA PHE A 234 8.47 -0.19 8.85
C PHE A 234 8.30 1.23 9.34
N GLU A 235 9.27 1.74 10.09
CA GLU A 235 9.25 3.12 10.60
C GLU A 235 10.62 3.77 10.53
N LYS A 236 10.64 5.09 10.34
CA LYS A 236 11.86 5.90 10.36
C LYS A 236 11.64 7.13 11.25
N LYS A 237 12.52 7.32 12.23
CA LYS A 237 12.44 8.40 13.21
C LYS A 237 12.93 9.72 12.63
#